data_AF-A0AA40M5U7-F1
#
_entry.id   AF-A0AA40M5U7-F1
#
_cell.length_a   1.000
_cell.length_b   1.000
_cell.length_c   1.000
_cell.angle_alpha   90.00
_cell.angle_beta   90.00
_cell.angle_gamma   90.00
#
_symmetry.space_group_name_H-M   'P 1'
#
loop_
_entity.id
_entity.type
_entity.pdbx_description
1 polymer ?
#
loop_
_entity_poly.entity_id
_entity_poly.type
_entity_poly.pdbx_seq_one_letter_code
_entity_poly.pdbx_strand_id
1 'polypeptide(L)'
;MITSKELKKKFKIVLGIEIILAIIIIYVICFYKPNYYSKFHEKSFKVTQNICTSNTTRIAGKDFYETAIAISQLNYPSTFYNNRPNAVILVRGDKKEDAILSSRLMHDPINAPILYINKGNIPKVTLDEIRRLNPKGICIDGNNKIIIIGDIDDSIKNQLRENSFKFRHINGKDPFSLGKNIDDYYSALNGNHKDIVMTIPVDMADYALAETAWSAYSGDPILFIKRNEVPKETCQALHLRHGGSYMYLLGNDNFIENNTKQELLKHGHLQHISLGESIYAQSTSFALFRDIGKNSAWWLHKSPREFGWGISESGHNFIFVNPDEWQSAVAASGLCFKSKCGPMILVQDNKIPEDVINYLKIVKPMKTHPQGQIYNFGWIIGKEQNINRNVQSQLDEFLNYGED
;
A
#
# COMPACT_ATOMS: atom_id res chain seq x y z
N MET A 1 42.60 -55.52 13.66
CA MET A 1 42.27 -55.48 15.10
C MET A 1 42.69 -54.12 15.64
N ILE A 2 41.74 -53.21 15.92
CA ILE A 2 42.04 -51.95 16.62
C ILE A 2 42.32 -52.32 18.09
N THR A 3 43.50 -51.96 18.59
CA THR A 3 43.88 -52.32 19.97
C THR A 3 43.06 -51.52 20.98
N SER A 4 42.72 -52.11 22.14
CA SER A 4 41.89 -51.43 23.17
C SER A 4 42.51 -50.11 23.66
N LYS A 5 43.83 -49.96 23.50
CA LYS A 5 44.60 -48.76 23.82
C LYS A 5 44.33 -47.60 22.84
N GLU A 6 44.16 -47.89 21.55
CA GLU A 6 43.79 -46.88 20.55
C GLU A 6 42.34 -46.41 20.71
N LEU A 7 41.43 -47.32 21.03
CA LEU A 7 40.02 -47.01 21.33
C LEU A 7 39.89 -46.08 22.55
N LYS A 8 40.62 -46.37 23.64
CA LYS A 8 40.67 -45.49 24.82
C LYS A 8 41.25 -44.11 24.51
N LYS A 9 42.24 -44.03 23.62
CA LYS A 9 42.84 -42.75 23.19
C LYS A 9 41.84 -41.92 22.38
N LYS A 10 41.15 -42.52 21.41
CA LYS A 10 40.10 -41.85 20.62
C LYS A 10 38.93 -41.40 21.50
N PHE A 11 38.48 -42.24 22.44
CA PHE A 11 37.41 -41.87 23.36
C PHE A 11 37.75 -40.66 24.23
N LYS A 12 38.99 -40.59 24.77
CA LYS A 12 39.44 -39.42 25.54
C LYS A 12 39.48 -38.13 24.70
N ILE A 13 39.85 -38.23 23.42
CA ILE A 13 39.86 -37.09 22.51
C ILE A 13 38.44 -36.60 22.23
N VAL A 14 37.52 -37.51 21.92
CA VAL A 14 36.11 -37.18 21.65
C VAL A 14 35.45 -36.58 22.89
N LEU A 15 35.64 -37.18 24.07
CA LEU A 15 35.11 -36.66 25.32
C LEU A 15 35.67 -35.26 25.64
N GLY A 16 36.94 -35.01 25.35
CA GLY A 16 37.55 -33.68 25.50
C GLY A 16 36.90 -32.63 24.58
N ILE A 17 36.61 -33.00 23.32
CA ILE A 17 35.95 -32.12 22.36
C ILE A 17 34.50 -31.80 22.80
N GLU A 18 33.76 -32.79 23.29
CA GLU A 18 32.39 -32.59 23.78
C GLU A 18 32.35 -31.67 25.01
N ILE A 19 33.28 -31.83 25.94
CA ILE A 19 33.39 -30.96 27.12
C ILE A 19 33.67 -29.50 26.70
N ILE A 20 34.57 -29.28 25.73
CA ILE A 20 34.89 -27.94 25.23
C ILE A 20 33.66 -27.31 24.56
N LEU A 21 32.94 -28.06 23.73
CA LEU A 21 31.70 -27.60 23.09
C LEU A 21 30.62 -27.23 24.12
N ALA A 22 30.46 -28.05 25.17
CA ALA A 22 29.52 -27.77 26.25
C ALA A 22 29.88 -26.47 26.99
N ILE A 23 31.17 -26.23 27.26
CA ILE A 23 31.63 -24.99 27.91
C ILE A 23 31.36 -23.76 27.03
N ILE A 24 31.60 -23.86 25.71
CA ILE A 24 31.31 -22.77 24.77
C ILE A 24 29.81 -22.45 24.74
N ILE A 25 28.96 -23.47 24.71
CA ILE A 25 27.49 -23.30 24.72
C ILE A 25 27.04 -22.64 26.03
N ILE A 26 27.55 -23.10 27.18
CA ILE A 26 27.25 -22.49 28.49
C ILE A 26 27.72 -21.04 28.52
N TYR A 27 28.90 -20.73 27.95
CA TYR A 27 29.39 -19.36 27.89
C TYR A 27 28.48 -18.45 27.05
N VAL A 28 28.02 -18.93 25.88
CA VAL A 28 27.08 -18.19 25.03
C VAL A 28 25.75 -17.99 25.75
N ILE A 29 25.20 -19.00 26.42
CA ILE A 29 23.91 -18.88 27.12
C ILE A 29 24.01 -17.94 28.33
N CYS A 30 25.08 -18.04 29.12
CA CYS A 30 25.19 -17.31 30.39
C CYS A 30 25.78 -15.91 30.25
N PHE A 31 26.69 -15.69 29.30
CA PHE A 31 27.50 -14.46 29.24
C PHE A 31 27.38 -13.69 27.92
N TYR A 32 26.91 -14.31 26.84
CA TYR A 32 26.62 -13.58 25.62
C TYR A 32 25.26 -12.90 25.73
N LYS A 33 25.26 -11.66 26.20
CA LYS A 33 24.12 -10.75 26.07
C LYS A 33 24.25 -10.05 24.71
N PRO A 34 23.43 -10.38 23.70
CA PRO A 34 23.43 -9.61 22.46
C PRO A 34 23.09 -8.17 22.82
N ASN A 35 23.85 -7.22 22.27
CA ASN A 35 23.64 -5.80 22.53
C ASN A 35 22.37 -5.35 21.78
N TYR A 36 21.19 -5.70 22.32
CA TYR A 36 19.88 -5.38 21.74
C TYR A 36 19.54 -3.88 21.81
N TYR A 37 20.35 -3.10 22.54
CA TYR A 37 20.21 -1.65 22.63
C TYR A 37 21.30 -0.99 21.78
N SER A 38 21.06 -0.88 20.48
CA SER A 38 21.69 0.22 19.72
C SER A 38 21.26 1.53 20.38
N LYS A 39 22.22 2.37 20.79
CA LYS A 39 21.95 3.73 21.29
C LYS A 39 20.87 4.37 20.41
N PHE A 40 19.74 4.73 21.01
CA PHE A 40 18.68 5.46 20.33
C PHE A 40 19.32 6.76 19.82
N HIS A 41 19.50 6.87 18.50
CA HIS A 41 19.99 8.11 17.92
C HIS A 41 18.83 9.10 17.95
N GLU A 42 18.88 10.00 18.92
CA GLU A 42 17.98 11.13 19.08
C GLU A 42 18.23 12.13 17.93
N LYS A 43 17.84 11.75 16.71
CA LYS A 43 17.60 12.73 15.66
C LYS A 43 16.30 13.42 16.04
N SER A 44 16.34 14.73 16.20
CA SER A 44 15.16 15.54 16.46
C SER A 44 14.16 15.32 15.32
N PHE A 45 13.11 14.54 15.60
CA PHE A 45 11.94 14.49 14.76
C PHE A 45 11.28 15.87 14.86
N LYS A 46 11.35 16.66 13.79
CA LYS A 46 10.48 17.83 13.66
C LYS A 46 9.07 17.31 13.42
N VAL A 47 8.37 16.95 14.50
CA VAL A 47 6.95 16.65 14.44
C VAL A 47 6.23 17.97 14.22
N THR A 48 5.74 18.19 12.99
CA THR A 48 4.72 19.21 12.74
C THR A 48 3.53 18.90 13.65
N GLN A 49 3.01 19.87 14.41
CA GLN A 49 1.90 19.62 15.32
C GLN A 49 0.71 19.03 14.54
N ASN A 50 0.39 17.76 14.78
CA ASN A 50 -0.79 17.14 14.19
C ASN A 50 -2.03 17.70 14.88
N ILE A 51 -3.01 18.13 14.09
CA ILE A 51 -4.31 18.52 14.61
C ILE A 51 -5.09 17.23 14.88
N CYS A 52 -5.23 16.90 16.17
CA CYS A 52 -5.96 15.72 16.62
C CYS A 52 -7.31 16.11 17.24
N THR A 53 -8.32 15.28 17.03
CA THR A 53 -9.55 15.22 17.82
C THR A 53 -9.56 13.92 18.63
N SER A 54 -10.66 13.56 19.29
CA SER A 54 -10.75 12.34 20.09
C SER A 54 -10.48 11.07 19.28
N ASN A 55 -11.04 11.00 18.08
CA ASN A 55 -11.04 9.82 17.20
C ASN A 55 -10.33 10.08 15.86
N THR A 56 -9.82 11.29 15.60
CA THR A 56 -9.12 11.59 14.34
C THR A 56 -7.73 12.18 14.55
N THR A 57 -6.83 11.86 13.63
CA THR A 57 -5.50 12.47 13.54
C THR A 57 -5.25 12.99 12.14
N ARG A 58 -4.91 14.27 12.02
CA ARG A 58 -4.53 14.87 10.74
C ARG A 58 -3.07 14.59 10.38
N ILE A 59 -2.83 14.24 9.12
CA ILE A 59 -1.48 14.14 8.52
C ILE A 59 -1.44 15.12 7.34
N ALA A 60 -0.60 16.14 7.46
CA ALA A 60 -0.48 17.19 6.45
C ALA A 60 0.94 17.77 6.39
N GLY A 61 1.37 18.11 5.18
CA GLY A 61 2.48 19.01 4.91
C GLY A 61 1.99 20.34 4.34
N LYS A 62 2.92 21.21 3.94
CA LYS A 62 2.58 22.49 3.28
C LYS A 62 1.93 22.30 1.90
N ASP A 63 2.32 21.22 1.23
CA ASP A 63 1.85 20.79 -0.08
C ASP A 63 1.75 19.25 -0.12
N PHE A 64 1.38 18.69 -1.28
CA PHE A 64 1.28 17.25 -1.45
C PHE A 64 2.65 16.53 -1.38
N TYR A 65 3.77 17.22 -1.66
CA TYR A 65 5.11 16.65 -1.49
C TYR A 65 5.40 16.42 -0.01
N GLU A 66 5.25 17.46 0.82
CA GLU A 66 5.45 17.37 2.26
C GLU A 66 4.41 16.46 2.93
N THR A 67 3.18 16.37 2.39
CA THR A 67 2.14 15.43 2.90
C THR A 67 2.53 13.97 2.64
N ALA A 68 3.01 13.63 1.44
CA ALA A 68 3.53 12.28 1.16
C ALA A 68 4.75 11.94 2.05
N ILE A 69 5.61 12.91 2.31
CA ILE A 69 6.74 12.76 3.24
C ILE A 69 6.24 12.51 4.67
N ALA A 70 5.23 13.23 5.15
CA ALA A 70 4.65 13.02 6.48
C ALA A 70 4.06 11.61 6.63
N ILE A 71 3.34 11.12 5.61
CA ILE A 71 2.81 9.75 5.56
C ILE A 71 3.96 8.72 5.57
N SER A 72 5.02 8.97 4.79
CA SER A 72 6.23 8.14 4.77
C SER A 72 6.91 8.08 6.14
N GLN A 73 7.03 9.21 6.84
CA GLN A 73 7.61 9.29 8.19
C GLN A 73 6.81 8.53 9.23
N LEU A 74 5.47 8.55 9.12
CA LEU A 74 4.59 7.80 9.98
C LEU A 74 4.76 6.28 9.77
N ASN A 75 4.70 5.82 8.52
CA ASN A 75 4.80 4.40 8.19
C ASN A 75 6.22 3.84 8.40
N TYR A 76 7.24 4.69 8.22
CA TYR A 76 8.65 4.31 8.25
C TYR A 76 9.46 5.29 9.11
N PRO A 77 9.45 5.12 10.45
CA PRO A 77 10.28 5.92 11.34
C PRO A 77 11.78 5.84 10.99
N SER A 78 12.22 4.74 10.37
CA SER A 78 13.58 4.52 9.85
C SER A 78 14.70 4.71 10.88
N THR A 79 14.37 4.56 12.16
CA THR A 79 15.30 4.58 13.29
C THR A 79 16.10 3.29 13.42
N PHE A 80 15.54 2.17 12.94
CA PHE A 80 16.13 0.84 13.01
C PHE A 80 16.17 0.21 11.62
N TYR A 81 16.95 -0.84 11.41
CA TYR A 81 16.98 -1.49 10.09
C TYR A 81 15.61 -2.07 9.72
N ASN A 82 14.91 -2.72 10.66
CA ASN A 82 13.64 -3.40 10.41
C ASN A 82 12.49 -2.46 9.99
N ASN A 83 12.45 -1.22 10.53
CA ASN A 83 11.40 -0.23 10.24
C ASN A 83 11.72 0.70 9.05
N ARG A 84 12.71 0.34 8.23
CA ARG A 84 12.96 0.96 6.92
C ARG A 84 12.16 0.26 5.82
N PRO A 85 11.73 1.00 4.79
CA PRO A 85 11.15 0.38 3.60
C PRO A 85 12.21 -0.39 2.80
N ASN A 86 11.79 -1.31 1.93
CA ASN A 86 12.76 -1.98 1.05
C ASN A 86 13.15 -1.07 -0.12
N ALA A 87 12.23 -0.25 -0.61
CA ALA A 87 12.49 0.77 -1.63
C ALA A 87 11.70 2.06 -1.40
N VAL A 88 11.87 3.05 -2.28
CA VAL A 88 10.98 4.22 -2.43
C VAL A 88 10.47 4.24 -3.86
N ILE A 89 9.17 4.49 -4.04
CA ILE A 89 8.56 4.66 -5.35
C ILE A 89 8.57 6.16 -5.68
N LEU A 90 9.14 6.53 -6.83
CA LEU A 90 9.12 7.90 -7.34
C LEU A 90 8.18 7.97 -8.54
N VAL A 91 7.15 8.80 -8.42
CA VAL A 91 6.20 9.08 -9.49
C VAL A 91 6.05 10.58 -9.66
N ARG A 92 5.68 11.03 -10.85
CA ARG A 92 5.48 12.46 -11.07
C ARG A 92 4.20 12.95 -10.41
N GLY A 93 4.27 14.11 -9.76
CA GLY A 93 3.11 14.75 -9.12
C GLY A 93 2.04 15.25 -10.09
N ASP A 94 2.30 15.24 -11.40
CA ASP A 94 1.38 15.62 -12.48
C ASP A 94 0.84 14.41 -13.28
N LYS A 95 1.09 13.18 -12.83
CA LYS A 95 0.68 11.93 -13.50
C LYS A 95 -0.18 11.05 -12.58
N LYS A 96 -1.48 11.31 -12.57
CA LYS A 96 -2.46 10.64 -11.70
C LYS A 96 -2.54 9.14 -11.98
N GLU A 97 -2.65 8.76 -13.24
CA GLU A 97 -2.79 7.38 -13.69
C GLU A 97 -1.57 6.55 -13.30
N ASP A 98 -0.36 7.09 -13.51
CA ASP A 98 0.91 6.46 -13.13
C ASP A 98 0.98 6.22 -11.61
N ALA A 99 0.52 7.19 -10.82
CA ALA A 99 0.48 7.08 -9.37
C ALA A 99 -0.51 6.00 -8.90
N ILE A 100 -1.73 5.98 -9.46
CA ILE A 100 -2.75 4.95 -9.17
C ILE A 100 -2.21 3.55 -9.49
N LEU A 101 -1.60 3.35 -10.66
CA LEU A 101 -1.04 2.06 -11.05
C LEU A 101 0.08 1.60 -10.09
N SER A 102 0.84 2.55 -9.55
CA SER A 102 1.96 2.27 -8.67
C SER A 102 1.59 1.92 -7.23
N SER A 103 0.32 2.12 -6.81
CA SER A 103 -0.11 1.88 -5.42
C SER A 103 0.15 0.46 -4.94
N ARG A 104 0.01 -0.54 -5.84
CA ARG A 104 0.29 -1.94 -5.50
C ARG A 104 1.74 -2.20 -5.09
N LEU A 105 2.68 -1.37 -5.56
CA LEU A 105 4.10 -1.51 -5.23
C LEU A 105 4.38 -1.11 -3.78
N MET A 106 3.42 -0.50 -3.09
CA MET A 106 3.53 -0.27 -1.64
C MET A 106 3.47 -1.56 -0.84
N HIS A 107 2.84 -2.61 -1.38
CA HIS A 107 2.70 -3.92 -0.75
C HIS A 107 4.02 -4.71 -0.77
N ASP A 108 4.10 -5.77 0.05
CA ASP A 108 5.17 -6.75 -0.03
C ASP A 108 5.23 -7.45 -1.40
N PRO A 109 6.43 -7.78 -1.91
CA PRO A 109 7.74 -7.73 -1.23
C PRO A 109 8.46 -6.38 -1.38
N ILE A 110 7.85 -5.40 -2.07
CA ILE A 110 8.50 -4.12 -2.36
C ILE A 110 8.46 -3.19 -1.15
N ASN A 111 7.36 -3.14 -0.40
CA ASN A 111 7.27 -2.42 0.89
C ASN A 111 7.90 -1.01 0.81
N ALA A 112 7.25 -0.13 0.05
CA ALA A 112 7.81 1.17 -0.32
C ALA A 112 6.78 2.29 -0.22
N PRO A 113 7.12 3.47 0.34
CA PRO A 113 6.27 4.65 0.21
C PRO A 113 6.35 5.23 -1.20
N ILE A 114 5.27 5.87 -1.65
CA ILE A 114 5.29 6.76 -2.81
C ILE A 114 5.74 8.16 -2.37
N LEU A 115 6.71 8.71 -3.09
CA LEU A 115 7.09 10.12 -3.00
C LEU A 115 7.03 10.75 -4.40
N TYR A 116 6.71 12.04 -4.43
CA TYR A 116 6.50 12.75 -5.69
C TYR A 116 7.75 13.48 -6.18
N ILE A 117 7.87 13.53 -7.52
CA ILE A 117 8.89 14.29 -8.26
C ILE A 117 8.24 15.13 -9.37
N ASN A 118 9.03 15.98 -10.01
CA ASN A 118 8.66 16.60 -11.29
C ASN A 118 9.30 15.83 -12.45
N LYS A 119 8.90 16.10 -13.70
CA LYS A 119 9.41 15.39 -14.89
C LYS A 119 10.94 15.36 -14.98
N GLY A 120 11.60 16.50 -14.69
CA GLY A 120 13.04 16.65 -14.84
C GLY A 120 13.81 17.01 -13.56
N ASN A 121 13.15 17.01 -12.39
CA ASN A 121 13.83 17.31 -11.12
C ASN A 121 13.21 16.58 -9.93
N ILE A 122 14.07 16.12 -9.00
CA ILE A 122 13.68 15.63 -7.68
C ILE A 122 13.66 16.83 -6.72
N PRO A 123 12.49 17.21 -6.15
CA PRO A 123 12.44 18.25 -5.13
C PRO A 123 13.37 17.93 -3.96
N LYS A 124 14.01 18.96 -3.39
CA LYS A 124 14.95 18.79 -2.27
C LYS A 124 14.30 18.05 -1.09
N VAL A 125 13.05 18.35 -0.77
CA VAL A 125 12.29 17.69 0.30
C VAL A 125 12.15 16.18 0.05
N THR A 126 11.87 15.78 -1.19
CA THR A 126 11.80 14.37 -1.60
C THR A 126 13.17 13.69 -1.47
N LEU A 127 14.24 14.34 -1.94
CA LEU A 127 15.59 13.79 -1.86
C LEU A 127 16.07 13.62 -0.41
N ASP A 128 15.76 14.60 0.45
CA ASP A 128 16.09 14.55 1.88
C ASP A 128 15.31 13.42 2.58
N GLU A 129 14.05 13.19 2.20
CA GLU A 129 13.27 12.07 2.72
C GLU A 129 13.81 10.71 2.27
N ILE A 130 14.23 10.55 1.00
CA ILE A 130 14.88 9.31 0.53
C ILE A 130 16.13 9.01 1.37
N ARG A 131 16.95 10.02 1.67
CA ARG A 131 18.13 9.88 2.52
C ARG A 131 17.76 9.51 3.95
N ARG A 132 16.69 10.08 4.52
CA ARG A 132 16.20 9.76 5.86
C ARG A 132 15.73 8.31 5.95
N LEU A 133 14.91 7.88 4.97
CA LEU A 133 14.39 6.52 4.89
C LEU A 133 15.51 5.47 4.76
N ASN A 134 16.56 5.81 4.02
CA ASN A 134 17.71 4.93 3.74
C ASN A 134 17.26 3.49 3.39
N PRO A 135 16.52 3.30 2.27
CA PRO A 135 15.88 2.02 1.98
C PRO A 135 16.85 0.85 1.96
N LYS A 136 16.37 -0.33 2.35
CA LYS A 136 17.19 -1.55 2.46
C LYS A 136 17.74 -1.98 1.09
N GLY A 137 16.96 -1.79 0.04
CA GLY A 137 17.17 -2.34 -1.30
C GLY A 137 16.38 -3.63 -1.48
N ILE A 138 15.83 -3.82 -2.68
CA ILE A 138 15.12 -5.05 -3.06
C ILE A 138 16.16 -6.10 -3.45
N CYS A 139 16.37 -7.09 -2.57
CA CYS A 139 17.46 -8.07 -2.71
C CYS A 139 17.41 -8.85 -4.04
N ILE A 140 16.23 -9.33 -4.40
CA ILE A 140 15.97 -10.08 -5.65
C ILE A 140 16.06 -9.21 -6.92
N ASP A 141 16.16 -7.88 -6.76
CA ASP A 141 16.30 -6.92 -7.84
C ASP A 141 17.57 -6.08 -7.67
N GLY A 142 18.72 -6.74 -7.48
CA GLY A 142 20.03 -6.08 -7.49
C GLY A 142 20.26 -5.05 -6.38
N ASN A 143 19.46 -5.12 -5.30
CA ASN A 143 19.41 -4.14 -4.21
C ASN A 143 19.04 -2.72 -4.68
N ASN A 144 18.14 -2.61 -5.67
CA ASN A 144 17.56 -1.33 -6.05
C ASN A 144 16.78 -0.72 -4.88
N LYS A 145 17.12 0.53 -4.54
CA LYS A 145 16.53 1.28 -3.42
C LYS A 145 15.40 2.21 -3.86
N ILE A 146 15.33 2.48 -5.15
CA ILE A 146 14.36 3.40 -5.75
C ILE A 146 13.71 2.72 -6.95
N ILE A 147 12.40 2.86 -7.08
CA ILE A 147 11.65 2.49 -8.27
C ILE A 147 11.09 3.77 -8.88
N ILE A 148 11.54 4.10 -10.09
CA ILE A 148 11.03 5.24 -10.86
C ILE A 148 9.90 4.74 -11.76
N ILE A 149 8.78 5.47 -11.79
CA ILE A 149 7.58 5.12 -12.54
C ILE A 149 7.30 6.16 -13.63
N GLY A 150 7.03 5.67 -14.85
CA GLY A 150 6.50 6.46 -15.95
C GLY A 150 7.53 7.31 -16.69
N ASP A 151 7.04 8.26 -17.49
CA ASP A 151 7.86 9.13 -18.34
C ASP A 151 8.59 10.21 -17.53
N ILE A 152 9.91 10.13 -17.48
CA ILE A 152 10.81 11.05 -16.76
C ILE A 152 12.02 11.43 -17.62
N ASP A 153 12.57 12.61 -17.40
CA ASP A 153 13.79 13.05 -18.08
C ASP A 153 15.03 12.35 -17.51
N ASP A 154 16.07 12.20 -18.32
CA ASP A 154 17.32 11.56 -17.89
C ASP A 154 18.04 12.33 -16.76
N SER A 155 17.70 13.60 -16.54
CA SER A 155 18.18 14.39 -15.41
C SER A 155 17.85 13.74 -14.06
N ILE A 156 16.68 13.10 -13.91
CA ILE A 156 16.29 12.37 -12.70
C ILE A 156 17.28 11.22 -12.43
N LYS A 157 17.58 10.43 -13.47
CA LYS A 157 18.52 9.30 -13.36
C LYS A 157 19.92 9.79 -13.00
N ASN A 158 20.35 10.91 -13.56
CA ASN A 158 21.65 11.51 -13.25
C ASN A 158 21.71 12.00 -11.81
N GLN A 159 20.69 12.73 -11.32
CA GLN A 159 20.58 13.16 -9.92
C GLN A 159 20.64 11.97 -8.95
N LEU A 160 19.98 10.86 -9.26
CA LEU A 160 20.04 9.65 -8.41
C LEU A 160 21.42 8.98 -8.42
N ARG A 161 22.10 8.91 -9.58
CA ARG A 161 23.47 8.37 -9.69
C ARG A 161 24.47 9.22 -8.93
N GLU A 162 24.38 10.54 -9.04
CA GLU A 162 25.23 11.49 -8.29
C GLU A 162 25.08 11.31 -6.77
N ASN A 163 23.88 10.93 -6.32
CA ASN A 163 23.60 10.61 -4.92
C ASN A 163 23.84 9.13 -4.55
N SER A 164 24.49 8.36 -5.44
CA SER A 164 24.83 6.94 -5.23
C SER A 164 23.63 6.03 -4.95
N PHE A 165 22.44 6.38 -5.45
CA PHE A 165 21.26 5.53 -5.34
C PHE A 165 21.19 4.53 -6.50
N LYS A 166 21.00 3.25 -6.17
CA LYS A 166 20.59 2.23 -7.13
C LYS A 166 19.09 2.31 -7.36
N PHE A 167 18.68 2.24 -8.62
CA PHE A 167 17.27 2.37 -8.98
C PHE A 167 16.89 1.43 -10.12
N ARG A 168 15.61 1.06 -10.11
CA ARG A 168 14.89 0.47 -11.23
C ARG A 168 13.99 1.53 -11.86
N HIS A 169 13.90 1.53 -13.19
CA HIS A 169 12.97 2.39 -13.92
C HIS A 169 11.95 1.52 -14.66
N ILE A 170 10.68 1.69 -14.33
CA ILE A 170 9.55 1.03 -14.99
C ILE A 170 8.86 2.09 -15.85
N ASN A 171 9.07 1.99 -17.16
CA ASN A 171 8.55 2.96 -18.12
C ASN A 171 7.35 2.38 -18.90
N GLY A 172 6.51 3.25 -19.43
CA GLY A 172 5.42 2.93 -20.34
C GLY A 172 5.11 4.15 -21.21
N LYS A 173 4.74 3.92 -22.47
CA LYS A 173 4.39 5.00 -23.43
C LYS A 173 3.03 5.65 -23.08
N ASP A 174 2.20 4.93 -22.35
CA ASP A 174 0.84 5.28 -21.95
C ASP A 174 0.48 4.51 -20.65
N PRO A 175 -0.64 4.86 -19.97
CA PRO A 175 -1.06 4.17 -18.74
C PRO A 175 -1.29 2.66 -18.92
N PHE A 176 -1.67 2.20 -20.11
CA PHE A 176 -1.95 0.79 -20.38
C PHE A 176 -0.67 -0.05 -20.40
N SER A 177 0.33 0.41 -21.17
CA SER A 177 1.66 -0.20 -21.22
C SER A 177 2.39 -0.09 -19.89
N LEU A 178 2.25 1.04 -19.18
CA LEU A 178 2.82 1.19 -17.84
C LEU A 178 2.18 0.21 -16.85
N GLY A 179 0.85 0.10 -16.85
CA GLY A 179 0.10 -0.81 -15.97
C GLY A 179 0.52 -2.27 -16.17
N LYS A 180 0.65 -2.70 -17.44
CA LYS A 180 1.21 -4.02 -17.77
C LYS A 180 2.63 -4.20 -17.23
N ASN A 181 3.53 -3.24 -17.46
CA ASN A 181 4.93 -3.35 -17.04
C ASN A 181 5.08 -3.36 -15.50
N ILE A 182 4.21 -2.65 -14.78
CA ILE A 182 4.12 -2.70 -13.32
C ILE A 182 3.59 -4.08 -12.88
N ASP A 183 2.58 -4.64 -13.56
CA ASP A 183 2.07 -5.99 -13.27
C ASP A 183 3.14 -7.06 -13.47
N ASP A 184 3.81 -7.06 -14.62
CA ASP A 184 4.91 -7.98 -14.92
C ASP A 184 6.04 -7.87 -13.88
N TYR A 185 6.41 -6.64 -13.50
CA TYR A 185 7.47 -6.43 -12.52
C TYR A 185 7.09 -6.97 -11.14
N TYR A 186 5.91 -6.60 -10.63
CA TYR A 186 5.45 -7.06 -9.32
C TYR A 186 5.29 -8.59 -9.29
N SER A 187 4.80 -9.17 -10.38
CA SER A 187 4.63 -10.61 -10.53
C SER A 187 5.94 -11.37 -10.65
N ALA A 188 6.96 -10.81 -11.30
CA ALA A 188 8.29 -11.40 -11.33
C ALA A 188 8.91 -11.51 -9.93
N LEU A 189 8.61 -10.56 -9.03
CA LEU A 189 9.09 -10.60 -7.64
C LEU A 189 8.31 -11.59 -6.75
N ASN A 190 7.03 -11.80 -7.02
CA ASN A 190 6.16 -12.71 -6.25
C ASN A 190 6.11 -14.14 -6.81
N GLY A 191 6.56 -14.35 -8.05
CA GLY A 191 6.53 -15.64 -8.73
C GLY A 191 5.17 -15.99 -9.35
N ASN A 192 4.19 -15.08 -9.32
CA ASN A 192 2.89 -15.25 -9.97
C ASN A 192 2.18 -13.93 -10.30
N HIS A 193 1.26 -13.99 -11.26
CA HIS A 193 0.24 -12.95 -11.43
C HIS A 193 -0.92 -13.22 -10.46
N LYS A 194 -1.32 -12.19 -9.71
CA LYS A 194 -2.48 -12.23 -8.82
C LYS A 194 -3.74 -12.45 -9.66
N ASP A 195 -4.55 -13.46 -9.30
CA ASP A 195 -5.78 -13.78 -10.03
C ASP A 195 -6.79 -12.62 -10.01
N ILE A 196 -6.89 -11.90 -8.88
CA ILE A 196 -7.75 -10.71 -8.73
C ILE A 196 -7.17 -9.54 -9.52
N VAL A 197 -8.02 -8.83 -10.27
CA VAL A 197 -7.66 -7.62 -11.02
C VAL A 197 -8.79 -6.60 -10.90
N MET A 198 -8.46 -5.37 -10.50
CA MET A 198 -9.39 -4.24 -10.62
C MET A 198 -9.22 -3.62 -12.00
N THR A 199 -10.33 -3.46 -12.72
CA THR A 199 -10.35 -2.88 -14.06
C THR A 199 -11.20 -1.61 -14.06
N ILE A 200 -10.67 -0.54 -14.64
CA ILE A 200 -11.33 0.76 -14.61
C ILE A 200 -11.07 1.54 -15.91
N PRO A 201 -12.06 2.25 -16.47
CA PRO A 201 -11.83 3.13 -17.60
C PRO A 201 -10.83 4.23 -17.24
N VAL A 202 -9.85 4.49 -18.10
CA VAL A 202 -8.84 5.53 -17.85
C VAL A 202 -9.46 6.92 -17.69
N ASP A 203 -10.54 7.20 -18.43
CA ASP A 203 -11.30 8.45 -18.35
C ASP A 203 -12.05 8.63 -17.02
N MET A 204 -12.11 7.57 -16.20
CA MET A 204 -12.71 7.53 -14.87
C MET A 204 -11.68 7.25 -13.78
N ALA A 205 -10.40 7.58 -13.99
CA ALA A 205 -9.32 7.25 -13.04
C ALA A 205 -9.60 7.69 -11.58
N ASP A 206 -10.36 8.76 -11.36
CA ASP A 206 -10.73 9.22 -10.00
C ASP A 206 -11.58 8.20 -9.22
N TYR A 207 -12.31 7.33 -9.91
CA TYR A 207 -13.07 6.23 -9.29
C TYR A 207 -12.19 5.10 -8.77
N ALA A 208 -10.87 5.12 -9.02
CA ALA A 208 -9.92 4.15 -8.45
C ALA A 208 -9.18 4.70 -7.22
N LEU A 209 -9.37 5.97 -6.84
CA LEU A 209 -8.60 6.57 -5.75
C LEU A 209 -8.78 5.80 -4.44
N ALA A 210 -10.01 5.45 -4.08
CA ALA A 210 -10.29 4.70 -2.87
C ALA A 210 -9.69 3.28 -2.91
N GLU A 211 -9.69 2.67 -4.08
CA GLU A 211 -9.20 1.32 -4.35
C GLU A 211 -7.68 1.24 -4.33
N THR A 212 -6.97 2.37 -4.48
CA THR A 212 -5.51 2.39 -4.27
C THR A 212 -5.14 1.94 -2.86
N ALA A 213 -5.99 2.18 -1.85
CA ALA A 213 -5.79 1.69 -0.49
C ALA A 213 -5.86 0.16 -0.42
N TRP A 214 -6.82 -0.45 -1.13
CA TRP A 214 -6.90 -1.91 -1.24
C TRP A 214 -5.74 -2.47 -2.04
N SER A 215 -5.36 -1.83 -3.13
CA SER A 215 -4.21 -2.23 -3.96
C SER A 215 -2.91 -2.20 -3.15
N ALA A 216 -2.69 -1.17 -2.32
CA ALA A 216 -1.55 -1.09 -1.42
C ALA A 216 -1.61 -2.12 -0.28
N TYR A 217 -2.80 -2.50 0.17
CA TYR A 217 -3.02 -3.51 1.22
C TYR A 217 -2.85 -4.96 0.74
N SER A 218 -3.33 -5.28 -0.47
CA SER A 218 -3.43 -6.65 -0.99
C SER A 218 -2.36 -7.01 -2.03
N GLY A 219 -1.78 -5.97 -2.66
CA GLY A 219 -0.93 -6.11 -3.85
C GLY A 219 -1.70 -6.40 -5.14
N ASP A 220 -3.03 -6.32 -5.11
CA ASP A 220 -3.87 -6.55 -6.28
C ASP A 220 -3.72 -5.40 -7.30
N PRO A 221 -3.56 -5.70 -8.61
CA PRO A 221 -3.41 -4.69 -9.64
C PRO A 221 -4.69 -3.92 -9.91
N ILE A 222 -4.49 -2.64 -10.25
CA ILE A 222 -5.43 -1.84 -11.02
C ILE A 222 -4.91 -1.82 -12.47
N LEU A 223 -5.75 -2.15 -13.44
CA LEU A 223 -5.45 -2.07 -14.87
C LEU A 223 -6.47 -1.17 -15.56
N PHE A 224 -5.97 -0.24 -16.36
CA PHE A 224 -6.84 0.65 -17.13
C PHE A 224 -7.38 -0.02 -18.39
N ILE A 225 -8.62 0.33 -18.74
CA ILE A 225 -9.28 0.02 -20.01
C ILE A 225 -9.75 1.32 -20.67
N LYS A 226 -10.25 1.23 -21.90
CA LYS A 226 -10.99 2.33 -22.52
C LYS A 226 -12.48 2.04 -22.46
N ARG A 227 -13.28 3.05 -22.77
CA ARG A 227 -14.74 2.95 -22.85
C ARG A 227 -15.22 1.86 -23.83
N ASN A 228 -14.62 1.84 -25.02
CA ASN A 228 -15.07 1.09 -26.20
C ASN A 228 -14.12 -0.02 -26.65
N GLU A 229 -12.99 -0.21 -25.97
CA GLU A 229 -12.05 -1.30 -26.26
C GLU A 229 -11.23 -1.67 -25.02
N VAL A 230 -10.74 -2.90 -24.99
CA VAL A 230 -9.71 -3.32 -24.05
C VAL A 230 -8.35 -3.17 -24.74
N PRO A 231 -7.46 -2.27 -24.27
CA PRO A 231 -6.16 -2.07 -24.89
C PRO A 231 -5.34 -3.37 -24.92
N LYS A 232 -4.57 -3.55 -25.99
CA LYS A 232 -3.76 -4.75 -26.21
C LYS A 232 -2.86 -5.07 -25.02
N GLU A 233 -2.25 -4.05 -24.42
CA GLU A 233 -1.37 -4.18 -23.26
C GLU A 233 -2.12 -4.71 -22.03
N THR A 234 -3.37 -4.28 -21.83
CA THR A 234 -4.25 -4.81 -20.77
C THR A 234 -4.65 -6.24 -21.06
N CYS A 235 -5.01 -6.59 -22.30
CA CYS A 235 -5.28 -7.98 -22.70
C CYS A 235 -4.07 -8.90 -22.45
N GLN A 236 -2.86 -8.42 -22.73
CA GLN A 236 -1.62 -9.15 -22.47
C GLN A 236 -1.40 -9.38 -20.97
N ALA A 237 -1.58 -8.35 -20.14
CA ALA A 237 -1.47 -8.49 -18.68
C ALA A 237 -2.48 -9.52 -18.14
N LEU A 238 -3.72 -9.48 -18.61
CA LEU A 238 -4.75 -10.44 -18.21
C LEU A 238 -4.43 -11.87 -18.70
N HIS A 239 -3.88 -12.01 -19.91
CA HIS A 239 -3.54 -13.32 -20.47
C HIS A 239 -2.50 -14.10 -19.64
N LEU A 240 -1.61 -13.40 -18.93
CA LEU A 240 -0.59 -14.02 -18.06
C LEU A 240 -1.18 -14.76 -16.84
N ARG A 241 -2.49 -14.65 -16.61
CA ARG A 241 -3.24 -15.42 -15.60
C ARG A 241 -3.85 -16.70 -16.18
N HIS A 242 -3.57 -17.03 -17.44
CA HIS A 242 -4.03 -18.26 -18.12
C HIS A 242 -5.55 -18.47 -18.07
N GLY A 243 -6.32 -17.39 -18.17
CA GLY A 243 -7.79 -17.42 -18.09
C GLY A 243 -8.36 -17.49 -16.67
N GLY A 244 -7.50 -17.50 -15.64
CA GLY A 244 -7.88 -17.49 -14.23
C GLY A 244 -8.14 -16.09 -13.65
N SER A 245 -8.22 -15.04 -14.48
CA SER A 245 -8.44 -13.68 -14.00
C SER A 245 -9.84 -13.54 -13.39
N TYR A 246 -9.92 -12.97 -12.19
CA TYR A 246 -11.15 -12.47 -11.58
C TYR A 246 -11.11 -10.94 -11.63
N MET A 247 -11.77 -10.40 -12.64
CA MET A 247 -11.79 -8.97 -12.94
C MET A 247 -12.98 -8.32 -12.24
N TYR A 248 -12.70 -7.25 -11.51
CA TYR A 248 -13.71 -6.38 -10.91
C TYR A 248 -13.77 -5.09 -11.70
N LEU A 249 -14.91 -4.83 -12.34
CA LEU A 249 -15.14 -3.62 -13.10
C LEU A 249 -15.59 -2.50 -12.16
N LEU A 250 -14.76 -1.46 -12.04
CA LEU A 250 -14.99 -0.28 -11.21
C LEU A 250 -15.53 0.88 -12.07
N GLY A 251 -16.18 1.83 -11.41
CA GLY A 251 -16.79 2.99 -12.05
C GLY A 251 -18.24 2.73 -12.48
N ASN A 252 -18.79 3.66 -13.27
CA ASN A 252 -20.18 3.60 -13.71
C ASN A 252 -20.34 2.60 -14.86
N ASP A 253 -21.14 1.54 -14.67
CA ASP A 253 -21.38 0.50 -15.68
C ASP A 253 -21.90 1.05 -17.01
N ASN A 254 -22.71 2.11 -16.95
CA ASN A 254 -23.34 2.74 -18.11
C ASN A 254 -22.32 3.50 -18.97
N PHE A 255 -21.16 3.83 -18.41
CA PHE A 255 -20.09 4.46 -19.16
C PHE A 255 -19.46 3.48 -20.17
N ILE A 256 -19.34 2.20 -19.80
CA ILE A 256 -18.56 1.20 -20.53
C ILE A 256 -19.45 0.48 -21.54
N GLU A 257 -19.00 0.43 -22.80
CA GLU A 257 -19.73 -0.23 -23.86
C GLU A 257 -19.73 -1.77 -23.71
N ASN A 258 -20.79 -2.42 -24.19
CA ASN A 258 -20.96 -3.87 -24.07
C ASN A 258 -19.86 -4.66 -24.81
N ASN A 259 -19.33 -4.15 -25.92
CA ASN A 259 -18.21 -4.77 -26.64
C ASN A 259 -16.96 -4.92 -25.73
N THR A 260 -16.61 -3.89 -24.97
CA THR A 260 -15.49 -3.89 -24.01
C THR A 260 -15.71 -4.95 -22.93
N LYS A 261 -16.93 -5.03 -22.37
CA LYS A 261 -17.28 -6.04 -21.36
C LYS A 261 -17.18 -7.47 -21.93
N GLN A 262 -17.67 -7.67 -23.14
CA GLN A 262 -17.57 -8.96 -23.85
C GLN A 262 -16.12 -9.33 -24.17
N GLU A 263 -15.27 -8.36 -24.44
CA GLU A 263 -13.85 -8.60 -24.65
C GLU A 263 -13.14 -8.99 -23.34
N LEU A 264 -13.43 -8.30 -22.23
CA LEU A 264 -12.92 -8.69 -20.90
C LEU A 264 -13.32 -10.12 -20.52
N LEU A 265 -14.57 -10.53 -20.79
CA LEU A 265 -15.05 -11.90 -20.51
C LEU A 265 -14.25 -13.00 -21.23
N LYS A 266 -13.51 -12.70 -22.30
CA LYS A 266 -12.61 -13.66 -22.96
C LYS A 266 -11.35 -13.94 -22.12
N HIS A 267 -11.03 -13.09 -21.15
CA HIS A 267 -9.82 -13.15 -20.34
C HIS A 267 -10.04 -13.66 -18.91
N GLY A 268 -11.27 -13.98 -18.53
CA GLY A 268 -11.61 -14.51 -17.21
C GLY A 268 -13.02 -14.16 -16.76
N HIS A 269 -13.26 -14.26 -15.46
CA HIS A 269 -14.53 -13.87 -14.85
C HIS A 269 -14.59 -12.35 -14.70
N LEU A 270 -15.68 -11.73 -15.15
CA LEU A 270 -15.94 -10.30 -14.96
C LEU A 270 -17.08 -10.12 -13.97
N GLN A 271 -16.80 -9.45 -12.84
CA GLN A 271 -17.80 -9.00 -11.89
C GLN A 271 -17.91 -7.50 -11.98
N HIS A 272 -19.10 -7.02 -12.32
CA HIS A 272 -19.40 -5.61 -12.17
C HIS A 272 -19.69 -5.30 -10.70
N ILE A 273 -19.05 -4.26 -10.16
CA ILE A 273 -19.39 -3.78 -8.83
C ILE A 273 -20.15 -2.46 -8.98
N SER A 274 -21.46 -2.52 -8.74
CA SER A 274 -22.29 -1.32 -8.72
C SER A 274 -22.01 -0.53 -7.45
N LEU A 275 -20.98 0.31 -7.50
CA LEU A 275 -20.50 1.08 -6.35
C LEU A 275 -21.00 2.52 -6.33
N GLY A 276 -21.90 2.89 -7.26
CA GLY A 276 -22.58 4.19 -7.29
C GLY A 276 -22.14 5.08 -8.45
N GLU A 277 -22.83 6.21 -8.61
CA GLU A 277 -22.65 7.13 -9.74
C GLU A 277 -21.68 8.28 -9.46
N SER A 278 -21.08 8.32 -8.25
CA SER A 278 -20.12 9.34 -7.84
C SER A 278 -18.89 8.68 -7.22
N ILE A 279 -17.75 9.38 -7.22
CA ILE A 279 -16.53 8.90 -6.55
C ILE A 279 -16.72 8.74 -5.03
N TYR A 280 -17.62 9.52 -4.43
CA TYR A 280 -17.94 9.43 -3.01
C TYR A 280 -18.73 8.15 -2.71
N ALA A 281 -19.77 7.88 -3.50
CA ALA A 281 -20.52 6.63 -3.45
C ALA A 281 -19.62 5.43 -3.73
N GLN A 282 -18.72 5.53 -4.71
CA GLN A 282 -17.74 4.50 -5.05
C GLN A 282 -16.91 4.13 -3.81
N SER A 283 -16.36 5.14 -3.11
CA SER A 283 -15.51 4.92 -1.94
C SER A 283 -16.23 4.23 -0.78
N THR A 284 -17.48 4.61 -0.50
CA THR A 284 -18.27 4.05 0.61
C THR A 284 -18.84 2.69 0.27
N SER A 285 -19.33 2.51 -0.96
CA SER A 285 -19.81 1.21 -1.43
C SER A 285 -18.68 0.20 -1.47
N PHE A 286 -17.46 0.60 -1.85
CA PHE A 286 -16.31 -0.31 -1.87
C PHE A 286 -15.89 -0.70 -0.45
N ALA A 287 -16.04 0.22 0.51
CA ALA A 287 -15.83 -0.07 1.93
C ALA A 287 -16.82 -1.12 2.47
N LEU A 288 -18.07 -1.11 2.00
CA LEU A 288 -19.08 -2.15 2.31
C LEU A 288 -18.86 -3.44 1.52
N PHE A 289 -18.26 -3.36 0.34
CA PHE A 289 -18.17 -4.49 -0.58
C PHE A 289 -17.23 -5.57 -0.07
N ARG A 290 -17.67 -6.83 -0.18
CA ARG A 290 -16.87 -8.02 0.08
C ARG A 290 -17.26 -9.12 -0.88
N ASP A 291 -16.26 -9.73 -1.52
CA ASP A 291 -16.42 -10.98 -2.25
C ASP A 291 -15.47 -12.03 -1.65
N ILE A 292 -16.05 -13.17 -1.27
CA ILE A 292 -15.33 -14.34 -0.80
C ILE A 292 -15.74 -15.51 -1.69
N GLY A 293 -14.79 -16.08 -2.42
CA GLY A 293 -15.08 -17.10 -3.41
C GLY A 293 -14.01 -18.19 -3.47
N LYS A 294 -14.38 -19.36 -4.01
CA LYS A 294 -13.38 -20.38 -4.37
C LYS A 294 -12.59 -19.89 -5.59
N ASN A 295 -11.27 -19.98 -5.54
CA ASN A 295 -10.43 -19.84 -6.73
C ASN A 295 -10.62 -21.04 -7.67
N SER A 296 -10.53 -20.80 -8.98
CA SER A 296 -10.44 -21.89 -9.97
C SER A 296 -9.25 -22.79 -9.60
N ALA A 297 -9.46 -24.10 -9.46
CA ALA A 297 -8.53 -25.09 -8.92
C ALA A 297 -8.38 -25.15 -7.37
N TRP A 298 -9.44 -24.85 -6.61
CA TRP A 298 -9.52 -25.00 -5.14
C TRP A 298 -9.10 -26.39 -4.60
N TRP A 299 -9.11 -27.45 -5.43
CA TRP A 299 -8.63 -28.79 -5.08
C TRP A 299 -7.09 -28.94 -5.05
N LEU A 300 -6.33 -27.93 -5.45
CA LEU A 300 -4.85 -27.93 -5.49
C LEU A 300 -4.19 -26.99 -4.44
N HIS A 301 -4.84 -26.78 -3.29
CA HIS A 301 -4.31 -25.93 -2.20
C HIS A 301 -4.15 -24.44 -2.57
N LYS A 302 -5.08 -23.87 -3.36
CA LYS A 302 -5.18 -22.41 -3.53
C LYS A 302 -6.00 -21.79 -2.39
N SER A 303 -5.50 -20.69 -1.80
CA SER A 303 -6.26 -19.86 -0.86
C SER A 303 -7.56 -19.37 -1.48
N PRO A 304 -8.63 -19.18 -0.67
CA PRO A 304 -9.87 -18.56 -1.16
C PRO A 304 -9.60 -17.16 -1.73
N ARG A 305 -10.41 -16.76 -2.70
CA ARG A 305 -10.47 -15.39 -3.19
C ARG A 305 -11.09 -14.53 -2.10
N GLU A 306 -10.41 -13.46 -1.74
CA GLU A 306 -10.84 -12.49 -0.74
C GLU A 306 -10.62 -11.09 -1.31
N PHE A 307 -11.70 -10.40 -1.66
CA PHE A 307 -11.65 -9.08 -2.27
C PHE A 307 -12.64 -8.12 -1.61
N GLY A 308 -12.22 -6.86 -1.41
CA GLY A 308 -13.03 -5.84 -0.74
C GLY A 308 -12.98 -5.91 0.80
N TRP A 309 -13.36 -4.80 1.42
CA TRP A 309 -13.24 -4.57 2.86
C TRP A 309 -14.34 -5.26 3.69
N GLY A 310 -15.60 -5.21 3.24
CA GLY A 310 -16.73 -5.80 3.96
C GLY A 310 -17.04 -5.15 5.31
N ILE A 311 -16.81 -3.85 5.44
CA ILE A 311 -16.97 -3.15 6.72
C ILE A 311 -18.40 -2.63 6.84
N SER A 312 -19.23 -3.35 7.59
CA SER A 312 -20.63 -3.00 7.88
C SER A 312 -20.92 -2.92 9.39
N GLU A 313 -19.89 -2.83 10.20
CA GLU A 313 -19.98 -2.75 11.66
C GLU A 313 -19.03 -1.69 12.22
N SER A 314 -19.04 -1.49 13.54
CA SER A 314 -18.14 -0.55 14.22
C SER A 314 -16.82 -1.21 14.61
N GLY A 315 -15.80 -0.41 14.91
CA GLY A 315 -14.47 -0.88 15.35
C GLY A 315 -13.39 -0.83 14.29
N HIS A 316 -13.57 0.02 13.27
CA HIS A 316 -12.66 0.09 12.12
C HIS A 316 -11.97 1.43 12.00
N ASN A 317 -10.85 1.42 11.26
CA ASN A 317 -10.16 2.66 10.92
C ASN A 317 -10.60 3.12 9.53
N PHE A 318 -10.42 4.40 9.25
CA PHE A 318 -10.76 5.04 7.98
C PHE A 318 -9.66 6.01 7.56
N ILE A 319 -9.52 6.23 6.25
CA ILE A 319 -8.63 7.24 5.70
C ILE A 319 -9.50 8.25 4.93
N PHE A 320 -9.70 9.44 5.50
CA PHE A 320 -10.48 10.50 4.87
C PHE A 320 -9.56 11.40 4.04
N VAL A 321 -9.86 11.51 2.76
CA VAL A 321 -9.07 12.29 1.80
C VAL A 321 -10.01 13.15 0.95
N ASN A 322 -9.50 14.30 0.48
CA ASN A 322 -10.16 15.06 -0.56
C ASN A 322 -9.59 14.66 -1.94
N PRO A 323 -10.41 14.23 -2.91
CA PRO A 323 -9.95 13.79 -4.22
C PRO A 323 -9.32 14.89 -5.08
N ASP A 324 -9.57 16.18 -4.79
CA ASP A 324 -8.99 17.31 -5.52
C ASP A 324 -7.46 17.35 -5.40
N GLU A 325 -6.92 16.86 -4.29
CA GLU A 325 -5.48 16.62 -4.09
C GLU A 325 -5.18 15.12 -4.09
N TRP A 326 -5.49 14.48 -5.23
CA TRP A 326 -5.33 13.03 -5.46
C TRP A 326 -3.94 12.49 -5.09
N GLN A 327 -2.89 13.30 -5.16
CA GLN A 327 -1.53 12.93 -4.76
C GLN A 327 -1.50 12.45 -3.31
N SER A 328 -2.15 13.19 -2.43
CA SER A 328 -2.21 12.89 -1.00
C SER A 328 -3.06 11.63 -0.74
N ALA A 329 -4.12 11.42 -1.53
CA ALA A 329 -4.90 10.18 -1.49
C ALA A 329 -4.04 8.95 -1.81
N VAL A 330 -3.39 8.93 -2.98
CA VAL A 330 -2.56 7.80 -3.41
C VAL A 330 -1.39 7.54 -2.45
N ALA A 331 -0.77 8.60 -1.89
CA ALA A 331 0.27 8.43 -0.87
C ALA A 331 -0.28 7.82 0.43
N ALA A 332 -1.48 8.24 0.85
CA ALA A 332 -2.14 7.77 2.07
C ALA A 332 -2.53 6.29 2.02
N SER A 333 -2.67 5.71 0.82
CA SER A 333 -2.87 4.26 0.63
C SER A 333 -1.80 3.41 1.32
N GLY A 334 -0.59 3.95 1.50
CA GLY A 334 0.48 3.28 2.23
C GLY A 334 0.17 3.06 3.73
N LEU A 335 -0.77 3.83 4.31
CA LEU A 335 -1.22 3.63 5.68
C LEU A 335 -1.87 2.26 5.89
N CYS A 336 -2.52 1.71 4.86
CA CYS A 336 -3.13 0.39 4.92
C CYS A 336 -2.12 -0.75 5.07
N PHE A 337 -0.87 -0.52 4.68
CA PHE A 337 0.15 -1.55 4.71
C PHE A 337 0.97 -1.58 6.02
N LYS A 338 1.17 -0.43 6.68
CA LYS A 338 2.05 -0.31 7.88
C LYS A 338 1.42 0.30 9.13
N SER A 339 0.26 0.93 8.99
CA SER A 339 -0.39 1.68 10.07
C SER A 339 -1.78 1.11 10.37
N LYS A 340 -2.59 1.88 11.11
CA LYS A 340 -4.02 1.62 11.27
C LYS A 340 -4.68 1.60 9.89
N CYS A 341 -4.89 0.40 9.37
CA CYS A 341 -5.46 0.12 8.06
C CYS A 341 -6.97 0.31 8.07
N GLY A 342 -7.50 0.81 6.96
CA GLY A 342 -8.92 1.07 6.77
C GLY A 342 -9.24 1.47 5.33
N PRO A 343 -10.52 1.37 4.93
CA PRO A 343 -10.95 1.87 3.63
C PRO A 343 -10.68 3.38 3.54
N MET A 344 -10.32 3.80 2.33
CA MET A 344 -10.24 5.22 2.00
C MET A 344 -11.63 5.73 1.65
N ILE A 345 -12.07 6.77 2.34
CA ILE A 345 -13.37 7.41 2.19
C ILE A 345 -13.14 8.82 1.65
N LEU A 346 -13.71 9.13 0.50
CA LEU A 346 -13.54 10.44 -0.13
C LEU A 346 -14.50 11.45 0.51
N VAL A 347 -14.02 12.65 0.81
CA VAL A 347 -14.81 13.76 1.37
C VAL A 347 -14.50 15.06 0.62
N GLN A 348 -15.33 16.09 0.79
CA GLN A 348 -15.07 17.42 0.25
C GLN A 348 -14.36 18.28 1.29
N ASP A 349 -13.86 19.44 0.85
CA ASP A 349 -13.19 20.42 1.72
C ASP A 349 -14.11 21.00 2.80
N ASN A 350 -15.36 21.28 2.44
CA ASN A 350 -16.30 22.03 3.26
C ASN A 350 -17.54 21.23 3.70
N LYS A 351 -17.72 20.01 3.18
CA LYS A 351 -18.90 19.19 3.41
C LYS A 351 -18.57 17.70 3.39
N ILE A 352 -19.30 16.92 4.18
CA ILE A 352 -19.34 15.46 4.05
C ILE A 352 -20.44 15.09 3.03
N PRO A 353 -20.12 14.39 1.93
CA PRO A 353 -21.12 13.91 0.98
C PRO A 353 -22.19 13.03 1.63
N GLU A 354 -23.41 13.04 1.09
CA GLU A 354 -24.53 12.29 1.68
C GLU A 354 -24.27 10.77 1.70
N ASP A 355 -23.66 10.22 0.65
CA ASP A 355 -23.27 8.81 0.58
C ASP A 355 -22.30 8.43 1.72
N VAL A 356 -21.43 9.36 2.10
CA VAL A 356 -20.47 9.19 3.20
C VAL A 356 -21.16 9.28 4.55
N ILE A 357 -22.06 10.24 4.73
CA ILE A 357 -22.87 10.34 5.95
C ILE A 357 -23.66 9.04 6.18
N ASN A 358 -24.31 8.53 5.14
CA ASN A 358 -25.10 7.31 5.22
C ASN A 358 -24.25 6.09 5.58
N TYR A 359 -23.06 5.98 4.99
CA TYR A 359 -22.13 4.92 5.35
C TYR A 359 -21.63 5.06 6.80
N LEU A 360 -21.23 6.26 7.23
CA LEU A 360 -20.74 6.50 8.59
C LEU A 360 -21.79 6.24 9.66
N LYS A 361 -23.09 6.41 9.34
CA LYS A 361 -24.20 5.99 10.22
C LYS A 361 -24.27 4.46 10.39
N ILE A 362 -23.98 3.69 9.35
CA ILE A 362 -23.99 2.21 9.40
C ILE A 362 -22.89 1.70 10.33
N VAL A 363 -21.69 2.27 10.21
CA VAL A 363 -20.50 1.85 10.98
C VAL A 363 -20.37 2.59 12.31
N LYS A 364 -21.40 3.34 12.73
CA LYS A 364 -21.33 4.21 13.91
C LYS A 364 -21.03 3.37 15.17
N PRO A 365 -20.06 3.79 15.99
CA PRO A 365 -19.75 3.12 17.24
C PRO A 365 -20.92 3.00 18.19
N MET A 366 -21.00 1.84 18.86
CA MET A 366 -22.00 1.58 19.90
C MET A 366 -21.34 1.31 21.25
N LYS A 367 -21.97 1.79 22.31
CA LYS A 367 -21.53 1.52 23.69
C LYS A 367 -21.90 0.08 24.05
N THR A 368 -20.90 -0.76 24.33
CA THR A 368 -21.16 -2.16 24.69
C THR A 368 -21.34 -2.35 26.20
N HIS A 369 -20.59 -1.64 27.04
CA HIS A 369 -20.72 -1.61 28.51
C HIS A 369 -19.93 -0.41 29.07
N PRO A 370 -20.08 -0.01 30.36
CA PRO A 370 -19.50 1.22 30.89
C PRO A 370 -17.97 1.38 30.69
N GLN A 371 -17.23 0.27 30.63
CA GLN A 371 -15.77 0.24 30.39
C GLN A 371 -15.37 -0.37 29.03
N GLY A 372 -16.34 -0.84 28.23
CA GLY A 372 -16.11 -1.47 26.93
C GLY A 372 -16.69 -0.62 25.82
N GLN A 373 -15.81 -0.02 25.02
CA GLN A 373 -16.19 0.87 23.93
C GLN A 373 -15.44 0.43 22.68
N ILE A 374 -16.21 0.17 21.62
CA ILE A 374 -15.66 -0.07 20.28
C ILE A 374 -15.52 1.31 19.66
N TYR A 375 -14.32 1.70 19.25
CA TYR A 375 -14.09 3.00 18.64
C TYR A 375 -13.74 2.83 17.17
N ASN A 376 -14.21 3.77 16.37
CA ASN A 376 -13.63 3.98 15.06
C ASN A 376 -12.49 4.99 15.15
N PHE A 377 -11.59 4.97 14.17
CA PHE A 377 -10.51 5.93 14.10
C PHE A 377 -10.34 6.46 12.66
N GLY A 378 -10.07 7.75 12.51
CA GLY A 378 -9.95 8.40 11.21
C GLY A 378 -8.61 9.08 11.01
N TRP A 379 -7.88 8.73 9.95
CA TRP A 379 -6.83 9.60 9.42
C TRP A 379 -7.48 10.71 8.59
N ILE A 380 -7.11 11.96 8.85
CA ILE A 380 -7.49 13.10 7.98
C ILE A 380 -6.28 13.48 7.16
N ILE A 381 -6.36 13.36 5.85
CA ILE A 381 -5.22 13.56 4.96
C ILE A 381 -5.30 14.93 4.29
N GLY A 382 -4.21 15.68 4.37
CA GLY A 382 -4.09 17.02 3.78
C GLY A 382 -4.33 18.15 4.78
N LYS A 383 -4.01 19.37 4.34
CA LYS A 383 -4.12 20.59 5.15
C LYS A 383 -5.58 21.00 5.32
N GLU A 384 -5.84 22.00 6.16
CA GLU A 384 -7.20 22.49 6.43
C GLU A 384 -7.92 23.01 5.17
N GLN A 385 -7.18 23.42 4.14
CA GLN A 385 -7.77 23.80 2.85
C GLN A 385 -8.28 22.57 2.05
N ASN A 386 -7.76 21.37 2.28
CA ASN A 386 -8.24 20.16 1.62
C ASN A 386 -9.43 19.55 2.37
N ILE A 387 -9.39 19.55 3.70
CA ILE A 387 -10.49 19.10 4.58
C ILE A 387 -10.50 20.07 5.76
N ASN A 388 -11.51 20.93 5.85
CA ASN A 388 -11.52 21.96 6.88
C ASN A 388 -11.73 21.38 8.29
N ARG A 389 -11.46 22.20 9.31
CA ARG A 389 -11.57 21.77 10.71
C ARG A 389 -13.00 21.41 11.12
N ASN A 390 -14.01 22.05 10.53
CA ASN A 390 -15.41 21.74 10.81
C ASN A 390 -15.78 20.34 10.29
N VAL A 391 -15.39 19.99 9.07
CA VAL A 391 -15.55 18.65 8.50
C VAL A 391 -14.81 17.62 9.33
N GLN A 392 -13.57 17.88 9.75
CA GLN A 392 -12.85 16.98 10.66
C GLN A 392 -13.59 16.78 12.00
N SER A 393 -14.18 17.84 12.56
CA SER A 393 -14.97 17.74 13.80
C SER A 393 -16.27 16.93 13.61
N GLN A 394 -16.95 17.09 12.48
CA GLN A 394 -18.13 16.30 12.15
C GLN A 394 -17.77 14.82 11.95
N LEU A 395 -16.66 14.55 11.26
CA LEU A 395 -16.14 13.18 11.13
C LEU A 395 -15.84 12.58 12.50
N ASP A 396 -15.18 13.32 13.40
CA ASP A 396 -14.92 12.88 14.78
C ASP A 396 -16.20 12.44 15.51
N GLU A 397 -17.29 13.18 15.35
CA GLU A 397 -18.60 12.86 15.92
C GLU A 397 -19.17 11.55 15.36
N PHE A 398 -19.07 11.33 14.05
CA PHE A 398 -19.47 10.07 13.42
C PHE A 398 -18.62 8.87 13.88
N LEU A 399 -17.35 9.10 14.22
CA LEU A 399 -16.44 8.07 14.72
C LEU A 399 -16.49 7.91 16.24
N ASN A 400 -17.33 8.67 16.92
CA ASN A 400 -17.57 8.55 18.35
C ASN A 400 -18.83 7.73 18.63
N TYR A 401 -18.92 7.15 19.83
CA TYR A 401 -20.18 6.61 20.31
C TYR A 401 -21.08 7.79 20.71
N GLY A 402 -22.30 7.83 20.17
CA GLY A 402 -23.32 8.79 20.60
C GLY A 402 -24.24 8.14 21.63
N GLU A 403 -24.73 8.93 22.60
CA GLU A 403 -26.03 8.65 23.21
C GLU A 403 -27.08 9.26 22.25
N ASP A 404 -28.12 8.49 21.91
CA ASP A 404 -29.19 8.95 21.02
C ASP A 404 -29.95 10.16 21.55
#